data_AF-A0A0J7MVN1-F1
#
_entry.id   AF-A0A0J7MVN1-F1
#
_cell.length_a   1.000
_cell.length_b   1.000
_cell.length_c   1.000
_cell.angle_alpha   90.00
_cell.angle_beta   90.00
_cell.angle_gamma   90.00
#
_symmetry.space_group_name_H-M   'P 1'
#
loop_
_entity.id
_entity.type
_entity.pdbx_description
1 polymer ?
#
loop_
_entity_poly.entity_id
_entity_poly.type
_entity_poly.pdbx_seq_one_letter_code
_entity_poly.pdbx_strand_id
1 'polypeptide(L)'
;MVQVSLGDWGRLLWKRTNEVYLLEERFRQLPWQGIICGLAYTGPVTDTSTWPKETNDLCRILLERQRGWIKIVHLLRKGAALVKLEVQQKN
;
A
#
# COMPACT_ATOMS: atom_id res chain seq x y z
N MET A 1 5.99 6.28 -23.13
CA MET A 1 5.45 6.29 -21.76
C MET A 1 6.16 5.19 -20.98
N VAL A 2 6.39 5.38 -19.69
CA VAL A 2 6.95 4.38 -18.78
C VAL A 2 6.06 4.28 -17.54
N GLN A 3 6.01 3.10 -16.95
CA GLN A 3 5.28 2.88 -15.70
C GLN A 3 6.22 3.13 -14.52
N VAL A 4 5.82 3.99 -13.59
CA VAL A 4 6.62 4.43 -12.44
C VAL A 4 5.90 4.03 -11.16
N SER A 5 6.64 3.37 -10.26
CA SER A 5 6.19 3.08 -8.90
C SER A 5 6.58 4.24 -7.97
N LEU A 6 5.61 4.87 -7.32
CA LEU A 6 5.82 5.80 -6.22
C LEU A 6 6.00 5.00 -4.93
N GLY A 7 7.21 4.50 -4.69
CA GLY A 7 7.54 3.58 -3.60
C GLY A 7 7.10 4.07 -2.21
N ASP A 8 7.26 5.35 -1.92
CA ASP A 8 6.89 5.92 -0.61
C ASP A 8 5.38 6.09 -0.41
N TRP A 9 4.58 5.99 -1.48
CA TRP A 9 3.12 6.12 -1.45
C TRP A 9 2.36 4.84 -1.83
N GLY A 10 3.05 3.83 -2.38
CA GLY A 10 2.42 2.58 -2.83
C GLY A 10 1.54 2.73 -4.07
N ARG A 11 1.82 3.71 -4.96
CA ARG A 11 1.03 3.95 -6.19
C ARG A 11 1.81 3.64 -7.45
N LEU A 12 1.11 3.21 -8.49
CA LEU A 12 1.65 2.94 -9.82
C LEU A 12 1.02 3.90 -10.83
N LEU A 13 1.83 4.53 -11.68
CA LEU A 13 1.34 5.54 -12.62
C LEU A 13 2.13 5.53 -13.94
N TRP A 14 1.48 5.99 -15.01
CA TRP A 14 2.12 6.16 -16.32
C TRP A 14 2.65 7.58 -16.49
N LYS A 15 3.92 7.71 -16.88
CA LYS A 15 4.57 9.01 -17.15
C LYS A 15 5.23 9.04 -18.51
N ARG A 16 5.41 10.25 -19.05
CA ARG A 16 6.25 10.42 -20.24
C ARG A 16 7.71 10.23 -19.83
N THR A 17 8.52 9.67 -20.71
CA THR A 17 9.92 9.37 -20.40
C THR A 17 10.72 10.63 -20.07
N ASN A 18 10.36 11.77 -20.66
CA ASN A 18 10.99 13.06 -20.39
C ASN A 18 10.58 13.70 -19.04
N GLU A 19 9.63 13.11 -18.31
CA GLU A 19 9.26 13.49 -16.94
C GLU A 19 9.98 12.61 -15.89
N VAL A 20 10.82 11.66 -16.32
CA VAL A 20 11.53 10.72 -15.45
C VAL A 20 13.02 11.04 -15.49
N TYR A 21 13.59 11.25 -14.30
CA TYR A 21 14.98 11.64 -14.12
C TYR A 21 15.73 10.60 -13.30
N LEU A 22 17.07 10.57 -13.44
CA LEU A 22 17.91 9.71 -12.61
C LEU A 22 17.86 10.17 -11.16
N LEU A 23 17.54 9.23 -10.25
CA LEU A 23 17.53 9.50 -8.82
C LEU A 23 18.97 9.60 -8.30
N GLU A 24 19.35 10.74 -7.73
CA GLU A 24 20.67 10.94 -7.12
C GLU A 24 20.91 9.96 -5.97
N GLU A 25 22.17 9.53 -5.77
CA GLU A 25 22.53 8.51 -4.77
C GLU A 25 22.15 8.92 -3.34
N ARG A 26 22.24 10.21 -3.01
CA ARG A 26 21.83 10.74 -1.69
C ARG A 26 20.37 10.47 -1.35
N PHE A 27 19.49 10.34 -2.35
CA PHE A 27 18.07 10.05 -2.15
C PHE A 27 17.78 8.55 -2.10
N ARG A 28 18.76 7.68 -2.37
CA ARG A 28 18.61 6.21 -2.33
C ARG A 28 18.91 5.61 -0.95
N GLN A 29 19.46 6.42 -0.04
CA GLN A 29 19.88 5.97 1.29
C GLN A 29 18.70 5.52 2.16
N LEU A 30 17.52 6.12 1.97
CA LEU A 30 16.32 5.75 2.70
C LEU A 30 15.55 4.67 1.90
N PRO A 31 15.20 3.52 2.52
CA PRO A 31 14.29 2.56 1.90
C PRO A 31 12.94 3.18 1.62
N TRP A 32 12.15 2.57 0.72
CA TRP A 32 10.78 3.00 0.50
C TRP A 32 9.98 3.05 1.80
N GLN A 33 9.27 4.15 2.01
CA GLN A 33 8.46 4.38 3.21
C GLN A 33 7.07 3.72 3.10
N GLY A 34 6.61 3.45 1.88
CA GLY A 34 5.40 2.70 1.62
C GLY A 34 5.66 1.20 1.75
N ILE A 35 4.85 0.52 2.54
CA ILE A 35 4.83 -0.94 2.65
C ILE A 35 3.50 -1.48 2.13
N ILE A 36 3.57 -2.62 1.44
CA ILE A 36 2.39 -3.33 0.97
C ILE A 36 1.81 -4.13 2.14
N CYS A 37 0.54 -3.89 2.45
CA CYS A 37 -0.13 -4.57 3.55
C CYS A 37 -1.27 -5.45 3.05
N GLY A 38 -1.30 -6.71 3.47
CA GLY A 38 -2.49 -7.55 3.44
C GLY A 38 -3.19 -7.52 4.80
N LEU A 39 -4.52 -7.46 4.85
CA LEU A 39 -5.27 -7.57 6.10
C LEU A 39 -5.36 -9.04 6.54
N ALA A 40 -4.92 -9.32 7.77
CA ALA A 40 -4.94 -10.65 8.35
C ALA A 40 -6.38 -11.11 8.65
N TYR A 41 -6.64 -12.41 8.50
CA TYR A 41 -7.93 -13.05 8.82
C TYR A 41 -9.12 -12.55 7.97
N THR A 42 -8.83 -11.93 6.83
CA THR A 42 -9.84 -11.48 5.87
C THR A 42 -9.58 -12.12 4.52
N GLY A 43 -10.65 -12.45 3.79
CA GLY A 43 -10.60 -12.87 2.40
C GLY A 43 -11.88 -12.45 1.67
N PRO A 44 -11.88 -12.41 0.32
CA PRO A 44 -13.10 -12.19 -0.45
C PRO A 44 -14.17 -13.23 -0.10
N VAL A 45 -15.43 -12.83 -0.16
CA VAL A 45 -16.57 -13.68 0.24
C VAL A 45 -16.75 -14.89 -0.67
N THR A 46 -16.31 -14.78 -1.92
CA THR A 46 -16.31 -15.87 -2.91
C THR A 46 -14.94 -16.54 -2.94
N ASP A 47 -14.86 -17.78 -3.45
CA ASP A 47 -13.60 -18.52 -3.72
C ASP A 47 -12.76 -17.90 -4.85
N THR A 48 -12.80 -16.58 -5.00
CA THR A 48 -12.00 -15.81 -5.93
C THR A 48 -10.80 -15.23 -5.21
N SER A 49 -9.71 -14.93 -5.94
CA SER A 49 -8.55 -14.24 -5.37
C SER A 49 -8.72 -12.71 -5.34
N THR A 50 -9.87 -12.20 -5.76
CA THR A 50 -10.08 -10.78 -6.05
C THR A 50 -11.18 -10.19 -5.17
N TRP A 51 -10.86 -9.11 -4.46
CA TRP A 51 -11.84 -8.39 -3.66
C TRP A 51 -12.92 -7.72 -4.51
N PRO A 52 -14.21 -7.83 -4.14
CA PRO A 52 -15.27 -7.05 -4.77
C PRO A 52 -14.98 -5.55 -4.72
N LYS A 53 -15.46 -4.81 -5.72
CA LYS A 53 -15.23 -3.36 -5.82
C LYS A 53 -15.77 -2.63 -4.60
N GLU A 54 -16.96 -3.02 -4.16
CA GLU A 54 -17.67 -2.45 -3.02
C GLU A 54 -16.85 -2.62 -1.72
N THR A 55 -16.23 -3.78 -1.53
CA THR A 55 -15.33 -4.03 -0.38
C THR A 55 -14.08 -3.16 -0.43
N ASN A 56 -13.48 -2.99 -1.61
CA ASN A 56 -12.33 -2.11 -1.79
C ASN A 56 -12.68 -0.63 -1.55
N ASP A 57 -13.82 -0.17 -2.06
CA ASP A 57 -14.28 1.21 -1.88
C ASP A 57 -14.63 1.49 -0.41
N LEU A 58 -15.27 0.54 0.29
CA LEU A 58 -15.51 0.64 1.73
C LEU A 58 -14.19 0.69 2.53
N CYS A 59 -13.23 -0.20 2.23
CA CYS A 59 -11.92 -0.17 2.87
C CYS A 59 -11.22 1.17 2.64
N ARG A 60 -11.31 1.73 1.43
CA ARG A 60 -10.76 3.05 1.11
C ARG A 60 -11.39 4.13 2.01
N ILE A 61 -12.71 4.18 2.11
CA ILE A 61 -13.43 5.17 2.93
C ILE A 61 -13.02 5.07 4.41
N LEU A 62 -12.89 3.85 4.93
CA LEU A 62 -12.57 3.61 6.34
C LEU A 62 -11.10 3.95 6.68
N LEU A 63 -10.17 3.78 5.74
CA LEU A 63 -8.74 3.83 6.02
C LEU A 63 -8.03 5.08 5.47
N GLU A 64 -8.52 5.67 4.38
CA GLU A 64 -7.85 6.83 3.79
C GLU A 64 -7.80 8.01 4.77
N ARG A 65 -6.61 8.60 4.88
CA ARG A 65 -6.31 9.74 5.76
C ARG A 65 -6.59 9.48 7.25
N GLN A 66 -6.74 8.22 7.65
CA GLN A 66 -6.82 7.86 9.05
C GLN A 66 -5.45 7.53 9.62
N ARG A 67 -5.32 7.71 10.93
CA ARG A 67 -4.17 7.23 11.71
C ARG A 67 -4.59 6.01 12.50
N GLY A 68 -3.62 5.15 12.79
CA GLY A 68 -3.88 3.91 13.49
C GLY A 68 -2.61 3.14 13.79
N TRP A 69 -2.79 1.99 14.42
CA TRP A 69 -1.73 1.06 14.75
C TRP A 69 -1.74 -0.10 13.77
N ILE A 70 -0.55 -0.49 13.32
CA ILE A 70 -0.34 -1.67 12.47
C ILE A 70 0.44 -2.68 13.30
N LYS A 71 -0.14 -3.87 13.50
CA LYS A 71 0.55 -5.01 14.09
C LYS A 71 0.90 -6.00 13.00
N ILE A 72 2.20 -6.19 12.76
CA ILE A 72 2.71 -7.17 11.81
C ILE A 72 2.45 -8.57 12.36
N VAL A 73 1.74 -9.39 11.59
CA VAL A 73 1.46 -10.80 11.90
C VAL A 73 2.48 -11.70 11.21
N HIS A 74 2.77 -11.44 9.95
CA HIS A 74 3.72 -12.23 9.16
C HIS A 74 4.38 -11.37 8.08
N LEU A 75 5.66 -11.61 7.82
CA LEU A 75 6.38 -10.98 6.70
C LEU A 75 6.16 -11.81 5.45
N LEU A 76 5.74 -11.20 4.34
CA LEU A 76 5.45 -11.93 3.10
C LEU A 76 6.66 -11.91 2.15
N ARG A 77 7.15 -10.72 1.84
CA ARG A 77 8.35 -10.47 1.03
C ARG A 77 8.93 -9.11 1.41
N LYS A 78 10.10 -8.74 0.87
CA LYS A 78 10.67 -7.41 1.09
C LYS A 78 9.65 -6.32 0.75
N GLY A 79 9.36 -5.44 1.71
CA GLY A 79 8.38 -4.36 1.57
C GLY A 79 6.91 -4.81 1.62
N ALA A 80 6.60 -6.04 2.04
CA ALA A 80 5.23 -6.53 2.18
C ALA A 80 4.99 -7.36 3.44
N ALA A 81 3.87 -7.12 4.12
CA ALA A 81 3.50 -7.80 5.35
C ALA A 81 1.99 -8.09 5.43
N LEU A 82 1.65 -9.16 6.15
CA LEU A 82 0.29 -9.43 6.61
C LEU A 82 0.11 -8.78 8.00
N VAL A 83 -0.94 -7.99 8.17
CA VAL A 83 -1.10 -7.11 9.34
C VAL A 83 -2.49 -7.16 9.94
N LYS A 84 -2.58 -6.89 11.25
CA LYS A 84 -3.79 -6.40 11.90
C LYS A 84 -3.74 -4.88 11.93
N LEU A 85 -4.86 -4.23 11.66
CA LEU A 85 -4.98 -2.78 11.63
C LEU A 85 -6.00 -2.32 12.67
N GLU A 86 -5.61 -1.35 13.48
CA GLU A 86 -6.46 -0.70 14.48
C GLU A 86 -6.54 0.79 14.13
N VAL A 87 -7.71 1.25 13.66
CA VAL A 87 -7.91 2.64 13.26
C VAL A 87 -8.28 3.47 14.48
N GLN A 88 -7.61 4.60 14.67
CA GLN A 88 -7.93 5.54 15.73
C GLN A 88 -9.23 6.28 15.38
N GLN A 89 -10.25 6.16 16.23
CA GLN A 89 -11.49 6.92 16.05
C GLN A 89 -11.22 8.41 16.25
N LYS A 90 -11.88 9.24 15.43
CA LYS A 90 -11.89 10.70 15.63
C LYS A 90 -12.87 10.99 16.76
N ASN A 91 -12.37 11.52 17.88
CA ASN A 91 -13.19 12.13 18.93
C ASN A 91 -13.91 13.38 18.40
#